data_AF-A0A4Y2I718-F1
#
_entry.id   AF-A0A4Y2I718-F1
#
_cell.length_a   1.000
_cell.length_b   1.000
_cell.length_c   1.000
_cell.angle_alpha   90.00
_cell.angle_beta   90.00
_cell.angle_gamma   90.00
#
_symmetry.space_group_name_H-M   'P 1'
#
loop_
_entity.id
_entity.type
_entity.pdbx_description
1 polymer ?
#
loop_
_entity_poly.entity_id
_entity_poly.type
_entity_poly.pdbx_seq_one_letter_code
_entity_poly.pdbx_strand_id
1 'polypeptide(L)'
;MTTSSIDNQLDLNRTLQWCICLHHTNDLPLLHLLNSLDGATTGPEEFCGPIGKAIKTCEELLVVPFSSISVENMPDNIDRIILSNIYMISA
;
A
#
# COMPACT_ATOMS: atom_id res chain seq x y z
N MET A 1 -14.12 37.61 -3.55
CA MET A 1 -13.76 36.46 -4.41
C MET A 1 -12.29 36.14 -4.21
N THR A 2 -11.91 35.39 -3.16
CA THR A 2 -10.54 34.83 -3.01
C THR A 2 -10.43 33.76 -1.92
N THR A 3 -11.40 33.65 -0.99
CA THR A 3 -11.32 32.72 0.15
C THR A 3 -11.22 31.25 -0.27
N SER A 4 -12.00 30.82 -1.27
CA SER A 4 -11.99 29.43 -1.76
C SER A 4 -10.64 28.96 -2.31
N SER A 5 -9.78 29.86 -2.81
CA SER A 5 -8.50 29.48 -3.40
C SER A 5 -7.41 29.23 -2.35
N ILE A 6 -7.51 29.89 -1.18
CA ILE A 6 -6.59 29.72 -0.05
C ILE A 6 -6.97 28.47 0.75
N ASP A 7 -8.27 28.25 0.96
CA ASP A 7 -8.80 27.05 1.63
C ASP A 7 -8.38 25.76 0.90
N ASN A 8 -8.50 25.75 -0.44
CA ASN A 8 -8.06 24.64 -1.28
C ASN A 8 -6.55 24.36 -1.18
N GLN A 9 -5.72 25.40 -1.01
CA GLN A 9 -4.27 25.26 -0.90
C GLN A 9 -3.84 24.76 0.47
N LEU A 10 -4.56 25.14 1.53
CA LEU A 10 -4.37 24.62 2.89
C LEU A 10 -4.79 23.14 3.00
N ASP A 11 -5.89 22.76 2.36
CA ASP A 11 -6.37 21.37 2.32
C ASP A 11 -5.42 20.45 1.53
N LEU A 12 -4.87 20.95 0.41
CA LEU A 12 -3.87 20.21 -0.36
C LEU A 12 -2.60 19.96 0.46
N ASN A 13 -2.08 20.98 1.14
CA ASN A 13 -0.88 20.85 1.98
C ASN A 13 -1.09 19.85 3.12
N ARG A 14 -2.25 19.89 3.77
CA ARG A 14 -2.62 18.93 4.81
C ARG A 14 -2.69 17.51 4.26
N THR A 15 -3.32 17.32 3.11
CA THR A 15 -3.46 16.01 2.46
C THR A 15 -2.09 15.45 2.07
N LEU A 16 -1.22 16.28 1.49
CA LEU A 16 0.14 15.87 1.12
C LEU A 16 0.95 15.46 2.35
N GLN A 17 0.83 16.21 3.45
CA GLN A 17 1.47 15.86 4.72
C GLN A 17 1.00 14.49 5.24
N TRP A 18 -0.31 14.21 5.18
CA TRP A 18 -0.85 12.90 5.56
C TRP A 18 -0.34 11.76 4.66
N CYS A 19 -0.29 11.96 3.34
CA CYS A 19 0.24 10.97 2.42
C CYS A 19 1.71 10.62 2.73
N ILE A 20 2.54 11.63 3.00
CA ILE A 20 3.94 11.46 3.37
C ILE A 20 4.07 10.72 4.69
N CYS A 21 3.31 11.12 5.71
CA CYS A 21 3.31 10.45 7.02
C CYS A 21 2.87 8.99 6.92
N LEU A 22 1.84 8.70 6.11
CA LEU A 22 1.34 7.34 5.91
C LEU A 22 2.36 6.47 5.18
N HIS A 23 3.00 7.00 4.14
CA HIS A 23 4.07 6.31 3.42
C HIS A 23 5.19 5.93 4.38
N HIS A 24 5.74 6.88 5.14
CA HIS A 24 6.81 6.61 6.09
C HIS A 24 6.42 5.64 7.21
N THR A 25 5.16 5.66 7.65
CA THR A 25 4.66 4.73 8.68
C THR A 25 4.58 3.31 8.16
N ASN A 26 4.22 3.13 6.89
CA ASN A 26 4.08 1.82 6.26
C ASN A 26 5.40 1.28 5.74
N ASP A 27 6.35 2.13 5.35
CA ASP A 27 7.61 1.71 4.74
C ASP A 27 8.45 0.83 5.66
N LEU A 28 8.60 1.19 6.93
CA LEU A 28 9.45 0.43 7.86
C LEU A 28 8.94 -1.00 8.13
N PRO A 29 7.67 -1.22 8.52
CA PRO A 29 7.15 -2.57 8.71
C PRO A 29 7.07 -3.37 7.40
N LEU A 30 6.72 -2.73 6.28
CA LEU A 30 6.69 -3.40 4.98
C LEU A 30 8.09 -3.81 4.51
N LEU A 31 9.11 -2.97 4.73
CA LEU A 31 10.48 -3.30 4.40
C LEU A 31 10.99 -4.48 5.25
N HIS A 32 10.64 -4.53 6.53
CA HIS A 32 11.01 -5.66 7.39
C HIS A 32 10.36 -6.97 6.94
N LEU A 33 9.07 -6.90 6.56
CA LEU A 33 8.34 -8.03 5.98
C LEU A 33 8.97 -8.46 4.66
N LEU A 34 9.23 -7.51 3.75
CA LEU A 34 9.83 -7.79 2.45
C LEU A 34 11.23 -8.37 2.59
N ASN A 35 12.03 -7.87 3.54
CA ASN A 35 13.33 -8.44 3.86
C ASN A 35 13.24 -9.88 4.36
N SER A 36 12.16 -10.23 5.08
CA SER A 36 11.92 -11.60 5.55
C SER A 36 11.45 -12.53 4.44
N LEU A 37 10.67 -12.02 3.48
CA LEU A 37 10.08 -12.80 2.38
C LEU A 37 10.99 -12.89 1.14
N ASP A 38 11.66 -11.81 0.79
CA ASP A 38 12.47 -11.65 -0.44
C ASP A 38 13.98 -11.56 -0.15
N GLY A 39 14.36 -11.43 1.13
CA GLY A 39 15.74 -11.19 1.53
C GLY A 39 16.14 -9.72 1.46
N ALA A 40 17.36 -9.41 1.90
CA ALA A 40 17.89 -8.06 1.83
C ALA A 40 18.14 -7.67 0.36
N THR A 41 17.48 -6.63 -0.11
CA THR A 41 17.72 -6.05 -1.43
C THR A 41 19.05 -5.28 -1.40
N THR A 42 20.08 -5.76 -2.10
CA THR A 42 21.43 -5.18 -2.05
C THR A 42 21.73 -4.11 -3.12
N GLY A 43 20.73 -3.58 -3.82
CA GLY A 43 20.94 -2.50 -4.78
C GLY A 43 19.74 -2.20 -5.69
N PRO A 44 19.90 -1.25 -6.63
CA PRO A 44 18.89 -0.93 -7.64
C PRO A 44 18.80 -1.98 -8.75
N GLU A 45 19.61 -3.04 -8.67
CA GLU A 45 19.51 -4.18 -9.58
C GLU A 45 18.20 -4.91 -9.30
N GLU A 46 17.43 -5.06 -10.37
CA GLU A 46 16.12 -5.69 -10.54
C GLU A 46 15.66 -6.62 -9.41
N PHE A 47 14.34 -6.64 -9.18
CA PHE A 47 13.65 -7.54 -8.25
C PHE A 47 14.02 -9.02 -8.50
N CYS A 48 15.12 -9.47 -7.90
CA CYS A 48 15.79 -10.75 -8.13
C CYS A 48 15.71 -11.69 -6.93
N GLY A 49 15.06 -11.26 -5.86
CA GLY A 49 14.76 -12.11 -4.72
C GLY A 49 13.75 -13.22 -5.09
N PRO A 50 13.51 -14.17 -4.16
CA PRO A 50 12.54 -15.25 -4.34
C PRO A 50 11.18 -14.81 -4.89
N ILE A 51 10.62 -13.71 -4.40
CA ILE A 51 9.36 -13.13 -4.87
C ILE A 51 9.53 -12.62 -6.29
N GLY A 52 10.62 -11.89 -6.58
CA GLY A 52 10.83 -11.35 -7.93
C GLY A 52 11.03 -12.41 -8.99
N LYS A 53 11.67 -13.54 -8.64
CA LYS A 53 11.74 -14.72 -9.49
C LYS A 53 10.37 -15.36 -9.68
N ALA A 54 9.55 -15.47 -8.64
CA ALA A 54 8.21 -16.04 -8.72
C ALA A 54 7.25 -15.18 -9.56
N ILE A 55 7.38 -13.84 -9.50
CA ILE A 55 6.57 -12.93 -10.33
C ILE A 55 6.89 -13.08 -11.81
N LYS A 56 8.17 -13.27 -12.18
CA LYS A 56 8.58 -13.44 -13.59
C LYS A 56 7.88 -14.63 -14.26
N THR A 57 7.46 -15.64 -13.51
CA THR A 57 6.74 -16.82 -14.02
C THR A 57 5.25 -16.81 -13.67
N CYS A 58 4.73 -15.75 -13.07
CA CYS A 58 3.35 -15.70 -12.56
C CYS A 58 2.30 -15.84 -13.67
N GLU A 59 2.57 -15.29 -14.85
CA GLU A 59 1.68 -15.39 -16.02
C GLU A 59 1.49 -16.84 -16.51
N GLU A 60 2.43 -17.73 -16.20
CA GLU A 60 2.38 -19.15 -16.54
C GLU A 60 1.65 -19.99 -15.48
N LEU A 61 1.38 -19.42 -14.30
CA LEU A 61 0.71 -20.11 -13.20
C LEU A 61 -0.80 -20.10 -13.40
N LEU A 62 -1.43 -21.24 -13.11
CA LEU A 62 -2.88 -21.33 -13.11
C LEU A 62 -3.46 -20.46 -11.99
N VAL A 63 -4.51 -19.71 -12.33
CA VAL A 63 -5.31 -19.00 -11.32
C VAL A 63 -6.03 -20.04 -10.48
N VAL A 64 -5.55 -20.24 -9.26
CA VAL A 64 -6.20 -21.11 -8.30
C VAL A 64 -7.33 -20.36 -7.60
N PRO A 65 -8.53 -20.96 -7.45
CA PRO A 65 -9.59 -20.36 -6.65
C PRO A 65 -9.13 -20.33 -5.19
N PHE A 66 -9.15 -19.15 -4.59
CA PHE A 66 -8.86 -18.97 -3.17
C PHE A 66 -10.15 -18.81 -2.38
N SER A 67 -10.17 -19.34 -1.15
CA SER A 67 -11.26 -19.09 -0.23
C SER A 67 -11.28 -17.62 0.18
N SER A 68 -12.46 -17.01 0.21
CA SER A 68 -12.63 -15.68 0.80
C SER A 68 -12.17 -15.70 2.26
N ILE A 69 -11.38 -14.71 2.66
CA ILE A 69 -10.99 -14.53 4.07
C ILE A 69 -12.25 -14.11 4.83
N SER A 70 -12.65 -14.88 5.85
CA SER A 70 -13.81 -14.58 6.68
C SER A 70 -13.56 -13.33 7.52
N VAL A 71 -14.44 -12.34 7.41
CA VAL A 71 -14.34 -11.04 8.09
C VAL A 71 -14.92 -11.10 9.52
N GLU A 72 -15.22 -12.29 10.04
CA GLU A 72 -15.99 -12.52 11.28
C GLU A 72 -15.35 -11.94 12.55
N ASN A 73 -14.03 -11.70 12.56
CA ASN A 73 -13.31 -11.06 13.67
C ASN A 73 -12.66 -9.73 13.27
N MET A 74 -13.01 -9.20 12.10
CA MET A 74 -12.64 -7.85 11.72
C MET A 74 -13.39 -6.92 12.68
N PRO A 75 -12.73 -5.99 13.37
CA PRO A 75 -13.46 -5.02 14.16
C PRO A 75 -14.52 -4.38 13.27
N ASP A 76 -15.77 -4.26 13.75
CA ASP A 76 -16.86 -3.61 13.01
C ASP A 76 -16.52 -2.15 12.61
N ASN A 77 -15.43 -1.62 13.16
CA ASN A 77 -14.81 -0.32 12.92
C ASN A 77 -13.51 -0.39 12.08
N ILE A 78 -13.20 -1.47 11.35
CA ILE A 78 -12.42 -1.32 10.10
C ILE A 78 -13.36 -0.68 9.08
N ASP A 79 -13.79 0.52 9.44
CA ASP A 79 -14.72 1.31 8.70
C ASP A 79 -14.12 1.54 7.33
N ARG A 80 -15.01 1.68 6.36
CA ARG A 80 -14.79 2.26 5.04
C ARG A 80 -13.65 3.29 4.95
N ILE A 81 -13.32 4.02 6.02
CA ILE A 81 -12.19 4.94 6.13
C ILE A 81 -10.83 4.27 5.85
N ILE A 82 -10.50 3.09 6.41
CA ILE A 82 -9.19 2.45 6.17
C ILE A 82 -9.11 1.92 4.72
N LEU A 83 -10.19 1.30 4.23
CA LEU A 83 -10.26 0.85 2.84
C LEU A 83 -10.34 2.03 1.86
N SER A 84 -11.08 3.10 2.14
CA SER A 84 -11.11 4.32 1.33
C SER A 84 -9.75 5.01 1.31
N ASN A 85 -8.96 4.95 2.37
CA ASN A 85 -7.58 5.43 2.31
C ASN A 85 -6.69 4.56 1.40
N ILE A 86 -6.96 3.25 1.25
CA ILE A 86 -6.26 2.38 0.30
C ILE A 86 -6.79 2.60 -1.13
N TYR A 87 -8.11 2.75 -1.33
CA TYR A 87 -8.75 2.93 -2.64
C TYR A 87 -8.65 4.38 -3.18
N MET A 88 -8.55 5.41 -2.33
CA MET A 88 -8.30 6.80 -2.77
C MET A 88 -6.86 7.05 -3.25
N ILE A 89 -5.96 6.08 -3.12
CA ILE A 89 -4.61 6.14 -3.72
C ILE A 89 -4.65 5.76 -5.23
N SER A 90 -5.84 5.44 -5.77
CA SER A 90 -6.01 5.01 -7.16
C SER A 90 -6.97 5.84 -8.02
N ALA A 91 -7.37 7.06 -7.59
CA ALA A 91 -8.22 7.96 -8.37
C ALA A 91 -7.58 9.33 -8.57
#